data_AF-A0A292S5Z2-F1
#
_entry.id   AF-A0A292S5Z2-F1
#
_cell.length_a   1.000
_cell.length_b   1.000
_cell.length_c   1.000
_cell.angle_alpha   90.00
_cell.angle_beta   90.00
_cell.angle_gamma   90.00
#
_symmetry.space_group_name_H-M   'P 1'
#
loop_
_entity.id
_entity.type
_entity.pdbx_description
1 polymer ?
#
loop_
_entity_poly.entity_id
_entity_poly.type
_entity_poly.pdbx_seq_one_letter_code
_entity_poly.pdbx_strand_id
1 'polypeptide(L)'
;MNTGFFDPQNQKTISYIINDGQTIEDPIFNENIMSNAVLRQNMKKILNRTEFRILDCDSKLRYEIAQHDSKVDFLCSVQHSAQGGPQLLPNLRLEEEFFILKDKDGNVLRESASVLHKTARTLIGLKTLEGGEQEIHIFIVTNEHPMDIYESRDLCASYGLDSAMAFDGGSSTSLNYKDINVVSTQEKGDTGRALKSFMIIKKKNIRTIVITCALLGIIIFSIHSYNVYMRVQRGKTSCR
;
A
#
# COMPACT_ATOMS: atom_id res chain seq x y z
N MET A 1 7.94 -5.13 4.03
CA MET A 1 7.40 -5.05 2.64
C MET A 1 7.42 -3.60 2.19
N ASN A 2 7.42 -3.34 0.89
CA ASN A 2 7.31 -1.97 0.36
C ASN A 2 5.95 -1.35 0.70
N THR A 3 5.87 -0.02 0.70
CA THR A 3 4.62 0.72 0.92
C THR A 3 4.39 1.80 -0.13
N GLY A 4 4.43 3.08 0.27
CA GLY A 4 4.04 4.22 -0.56
C GLY A 4 4.84 4.39 -1.85
N PHE A 5 4.26 5.18 -2.73
CA PHE A 5 4.82 5.52 -4.03
C PHE A 5 5.93 6.56 -3.91
N PHE A 6 6.87 6.53 -4.85
CA PHE A 6 7.91 7.54 -4.96
C PHE A 6 8.23 7.81 -6.43
N ASP A 7 8.73 9.01 -6.70
CA ASP A 7 9.13 9.40 -8.04
C ASP A 7 10.53 8.82 -8.34
N PRO A 8 10.67 7.99 -9.39
CA PRO A 8 11.95 7.39 -9.75
C PRO A 8 13.01 8.41 -10.21
N GLN A 9 12.61 9.60 -10.66
CA GLN A 9 13.54 10.61 -11.17
C GLN A 9 14.26 11.36 -10.05
N ASN A 10 13.50 11.85 -9.05
CA ASN A 10 14.06 12.65 -7.95
C ASN A 10 14.07 11.91 -6.60
N GLN A 11 13.54 10.68 -6.53
CA GLN A 11 13.51 9.82 -5.33
C GLN A 11 12.73 10.42 -4.15
N LYS A 12 11.87 11.41 -4.42
CA LYS A 12 10.98 12.00 -3.43
C LYS A 12 9.68 11.20 -3.36
N THR A 13 9.06 11.19 -2.19
CA THR A 13 7.79 10.50 -1.98
C THR A 13 6.69 11.08 -2.87
N ILE A 14 5.72 10.24 -3.22
CA ILE A 14 4.41 10.62 -3.78
C ILE A 14 3.30 10.25 -2.75
N SER A 15 3.69 9.83 -1.55
CA SER A 15 2.81 9.30 -0.51
C SER A 15 3.11 9.96 0.83
N TYR A 16 2.07 10.25 1.61
CA TYR A 16 2.24 10.55 3.03
C TYR A 16 2.71 9.30 3.78
N ILE A 17 3.70 9.46 4.66
CA ILE A 17 4.11 8.44 5.60
C ILE A 17 4.12 9.05 7.00
N ILE A 18 3.32 8.48 7.90
CA ILE A 18 3.27 8.86 9.32
C ILE A 18 3.98 7.79 10.13
N ASN A 19 4.86 8.21 11.04
CA ASN A 19 5.50 7.33 12.02
C ASN A 19 5.57 8.01 13.39
N ASP A 20 5.14 7.31 14.43
CA ASP A 20 5.06 7.81 15.82
C ASP A 20 4.30 9.14 15.90
N GLY A 21 3.17 9.24 15.17
CA GLY A 21 2.31 10.41 15.10
C GLY A 21 2.85 11.59 14.29
N GLN A 22 4.01 11.44 13.64
CA GLN A 22 4.65 12.50 12.86
C GLN A 22 4.68 12.16 11.38
N THR A 23 4.37 13.13 10.52
CA THR A 23 4.57 13.02 9.07
C THR A 23 6.08 13.05 8.78
N ILE A 24 6.64 11.91 8.36
CA ILE A 24 8.08 11.77 8.08
C ILE A 24 8.41 11.89 6.59
N GLU A 25 7.42 11.70 5.72
CA GLU A 25 7.48 11.94 4.28
C GLU A 25 6.16 12.58 3.85
N ASP A 26 6.27 13.64 3.05
CA ASP A 26 5.13 14.45 2.61
C ASP A 26 5.25 14.78 1.11
N PRO A 27 4.28 14.35 0.27
CA PRO A 27 4.31 14.55 -1.17
C PRO A 27 4.25 16.01 -1.61
N ILE A 28 3.85 16.96 -0.76
CA ILE A 28 3.84 18.39 -1.14
C ILE A 28 5.25 18.92 -1.41
N PHE A 29 6.28 18.28 -0.87
CA PHE A 29 7.69 18.65 -1.08
C PHE A 29 8.30 18.01 -2.34
N ASN A 30 7.51 17.31 -3.15
CA ASN A 30 7.94 16.75 -4.42
C ASN A 30 7.64 17.70 -5.59
N GLU A 31 8.67 18.41 -6.05
CA GLU A 31 8.60 19.40 -7.13
C GLU A 31 8.08 18.84 -8.45
N ASN A 32 8.30 17.55 -8.75
CA ASN A 32 7.81 16.95 -9.99
C ASN A 32 6.28 16.81 -9.99
N ILE A 33 5.71 16.49 -8.83
CA ILE A 33 4.25 16.44 -8.63
C ILE A 33 3.67 17.87 -8.67
N MET A 34 4.34 18.81 -8.01
CA MET A 34 3.86 20.19 -7.87
C MET A 34 4.01 21.02 -9.15
N SER A 35 4.98 20.72 -10.01
CA SER A 35 5.19 21.46 -11.26
C SER A 35 4.31 20.96 -12.41
N ASN A 36 3.97 19.66 -12.43
CA ASN A 36 3.14 19.07 -13.49
C ASN A 36 1.71 19.63 -13.48
N ALA A 37 1.29 20.27 -14.59
CA ALA A 37 0.00 20.95 -14.68
C ALA A 37 -1.21 20.01 -14.47
N VAL A 38 -1.17 18.81 -15.06
CA VAL A 38 -2.26 17.82 -14.96
C VAL A 38 -2.37 17.28 -13.53
N LEU A 39 -1.22 16.98 -12.90
CA LEU A 39 -1.20 16.51 -11.51
C LEU A 39 -1.67 17.63 -10.56
N ARG A 40 -1.23 18.88 -10.77
CA ARG A 40 -1.66 20.05 -9.98
C ARG A 40 -3.17 20.26 -9.99
N GLN A 41 -3.79 20.16 -11.15
CA GLN A 41 -5.25 20.32 -11.27
C GLN A 41 -6.01 19.24 -10.49
N ASN A 42 -5.38 18.09 -10.26
CA ASN A 42 -5.96 16.95 -9.55
C ASN A 42 -5.30 16.72 -8.17
N MET A 43 -4.57 17.71 -7.64
CA MET A 43 -3.74 17.53 -6.44
C MET A 43 -4.55 17.06 -5.24
N LYS A 44 -5.76 17.62 -5.04
CA LYS A 44 -6.65 17.22 -3.94
C LYS A 44 -6.96 15.72 -3.96
N LYS A 45 -7.12 15.13 -5.15
CA LYS A 45 -7.35 13.68 -5.30
C LYS A 45 -6.11 12.87 -4.98
N ILE A 46 -4.94 13.35 -5.42
CA ILE A 46 -3.65 12.69 -5.22
C ILE A 46 -3.25 12.70 -3.73
N LEU A 47 -3.41 13.84 -3.07
CA LEU A 47 -3.07 14.00 -1.65
C LEU A 47 -4.07 13.29 -0.74
N ASN A 48 -5.31 13.11 -1.17
CA ASN A 48 -6.36 12.40 -0.43
C ASN A 48 -6.52 10.93 -0.85
N ARG A 49 -5.40 10.29 -1.23
CA ARG A 49 -5.37 8.86 -1.54
C ARG A 49 -5.58 8.03 -0.29
N THR A 50 -5.96 6.77 -0.51
CA THR A 50 -6.18 5.82 0.56
C THR A 50 -4.88 5.42 1.24
N GLU A 51 -4.96 5.23 2.56
CA GLU A 51 -3.84 4.86 3.42
C GLU A 51 -4.23 3.71 4.34
N PHE A 52 -3.24 2.88 4.64
CA PHE A 52 -3.34 1.96 5.76
C PHE A 52 -2.87 2.69 7.02
N ARG A 53 -3.72 2.73 8.03
CA ARG A 53 -3.54 3.47 9.27
C ARG A 53 -3.53 2.53 10.46
N ILE A 54 -2.70 2.89 11.43
CA ILE A 54 -2.61 2.26 12.74
C ILE A 54 -2.91 3.33 13.75
N LEU A 55 -4.02 3.13 14.46
CA LEU A 55 -4.56 4.05 15.42
C LEU A 55 -4.25 3.55 16.83
N ASP A 56 -3.93 4.48 17.72
CA ASP A 56 -3.99 4.26 19.16
C ASP A 56 -5.28 4.89 19.69
N CYS A 57 -6.20 4.03 20.14
CA CYS A 57 -7.51 4.36 20.69
C CYS A 57 -7.54 3.99 22.18
N ASP A 58 -6.98 4.84 23.04
CA ASP A 58 -6.85 4.59 24.48
C ASP A 58 -6.04 3.32 24.82
N SER A 59 -4.78 3.28 24.36
CA SER A 59 -3.85 2.15 24.51
C SER A 59 -4.30 0.85 23.81
N LYS A 60 -5.32 0.92 22.96
CA LYS A 60 -5.77 -0.18 22.11
C LYS A 60 -5.44 0.14 20.65
N LEU A 61 -4.69 -0.75 20.02
CA LEU A 61 -4.40 -0.66 18.61
C LEU A 61 -5.64 -0.98 17.78
N ARG A 62 -5.95 -0.12 16.83
CA ARG A 62 -6.99 -0.33 15.81
C ARG A 62 -6.38 -0.07 14.44
N TYR A 63 -6.82 -0.84 13.46
CA TYR A 63 -6.37 -0.70 12.07
C TYR A 63 -7.50 -0.13 11.21
N GLU A 64 -7.13 0.70 10.25
CA GLU A 64 -8.08 1.34 9.35
C GLU A 64 -7.48 1.44 7.94
N ILE A 65 -8.33 1.30 6.91
CA ILE A 65 -8.01 1.68 5.53
C ILE A 65 -8.95 2.83 5.16
N ALA A 66 -8.41 4.02 4.97
CA ALA A 66 -9.19 5.24 4.72
C ALA A 66 -8.39 6.27 3.92
N GLN A 67 -9.09 7.21 3.26
CA GLN A 67 -8.46 8.34 2.57
C GLN A 67 -7.75 9.27 3.56
N HIS A 68 -6.63 9.91 3.18
CA HIS A 68 -5.82 10.77 4.05
C HIS A 68 -6.60 11.76 4.92
N ASP A 69 -7.58 12.48 4.35
CA ASP A 69 -8.37 13.51 5.03
C ASP A 69 -9.54 12.94 5.85
N SER A 70 -9.73 11.61 5.85
CA SER A 70 -10.81 10.97 6.60
C SER A 70 -10.60 11.20 8.10
N LYS A 71 -11.65 11.70 8.75
CA LYS A 71 -11.65 11.97 10.19
C LYS A 71 -11.35 10.71 10.98
N VAL A 72 -10.58 10.88 12.04
CA VAL A 72 -10.30 9.85 13.03
C VAL A 72 -11.20 10.09 14.25
N ASP A 73 -11.71 9.02 14.85
CA ASP A 73 -12.50 9.10 16.08
C ASP A 73 -11.77 9.92 17.15
N PHE A 74 -12.47 10.75 17.92
CA PHE A 74 -11.84 11.72 18.82
C PHE A 74 -10.99 11.10 19.95
N LEU A 75 -11.21 9.82 20.26
CA LEU A 75 -10.42 9.04 21.23
C LEU A 75 -9.21 8.35 20.60
N CYS A 76 -9.06 8.46 19.28
CA CYS A 76 -8.03 7.77 18.52
C CYS A 76 -7.04 8.78 17.91
N SER A 77 -5.79 8.34 17.75
CA SER A 77 -4.76 9.10 17.06
C SER A 77 -4.03 8.21 16.06
N VAL A 78 -3.69 8.75 14.88
CA VAL A 78 -2.87 8.02 13.90
C VAL A 78 -1.44 7.94 14.42
N GLN A 79 -1.01 6.73 14.79
CA GLN A 79 0.38 6.48 15.22
C GLN A 79 1.28 6.21 14.01
N HIS A 80 0.80 5.39 13.08
CA HIS A 80 1.52 5.11 11.85
C HIS A 80 0.55 5.08 10.67
N SER A 81 0.99 5.58 9.52
CA SER A 81 0.26 5.39 8.27
C SER A 81 1.21 5.31 7.09
N ALA A 82 0.76 4.62 6.05
CA ALA A 82 1.36 4.72 4.74
C ALA A 82 0.27 4.91 3.69
N GLN A 83 0.32 6.06 3.03
CA GLN A 83 -0.50 6.31 1.86
C GLN A 83 -0.05 5.42 0.71
N GLY A 84 -1.03 4.90 -0.01
CA GLY A 84 -0.83 4.13 -1.23
C GLY A 84 -2.01 4.38 -2.13
N GLY A 85 -2.80 3.34 -2.31
CA GLY A 85 -3.97 3.33 -3.15
C GLY A 85 -3.71 2.62 -4.48
N PRO A 86 -4.77 2.34 -5.26
CA PRO A 86 -6.16 2.72 -4.97
C PRO A 86 -6.76 1.90 -3.82
N GLN A 87 -7.81 2.43 -3.17
CA GLN A 87 -8.73 1.59 -2.41
C GLN A 87 -9.33 0.52 -3.33
N LEU A 88 -9.33 -0.73 -2.89
CA LEU A 88 -9.92 -1.87 -3.58
C LEU A 88 -11.32 -2.17 -3.03
N LEU A 89 -11.45 -2.21 -1.71
CA LEU A 89 -12.68 -2.55 -1.00
C LEU A 89 -13.00 -1.50 0.07
N PRO A 90 -14.30 -1.26 0.37
CA PRO A 90 -15.47 -1.91 -0.24
C PRO A 90 -15.77 -1.43 -1.66
N ASN A 91 -15.27 -0.26 -2.04
CA ASN A 91 -15.40 0.32 -3.37
C ASN A 91 -14.03 0.60 -3.98
N LEU A 92 -13.89 0.28 -5.26
CA LEU A 92 -12.68 0.54 -6.04
C LEU A 92 -12.63 2.02 -6.46
N ARG A 93 -11.60 2.75 -6.04
CA ARG A 93 -11.53 4.23 -6.16
C ARG A 93 -10.51 4.73 -7.19
N LEU A 94 -10.51 4.20 -8.42
CA LEU A 94 -9.48 4.56 -9.42
C LEU A 94 -9.51 6.04 -9.85
N GLU A 95 -10.68 6.60 -10.12
CA GLU A 95 -10.84 7.99 -10.60
C GLU A 95 -10.87 9.02 -9.47
N GLU A 96 -11.38 8.61 -8.31
CA GLU A 96 -11.42 9.43 -7.09
C GLU A 96 -10.01 9.68 -6.56
N GLU A 97 -9.14 8.67 -6.64
CA GLU A 97 -7.74 8.73 -6.20
C GLU A 97 -6.77 9.07 -7.34
N PHE A 98 -7.31 9.40 -8.52
CA PHE A 98 -6.55 9.85 -9.69
C PHE A 98 -5.47 8.85 -10.15
N PHE A 99 -5.77 7.56 -10.09
CA PHE A 99 -4.99 6.52 -10.75
C PHE A 99 -5.35 6.42 -12.24
N ILE A 100 -6.60 6.73 -12.59
CA ILE A 100 -7.03 6.89 -13.98
C ILE A 100 -7.77 8.21 -14.18
N LEU A 101 -7.73 8.72 -15.40
CA LEU A 101 -8.57 9.81 -15.88
C LEU A 101 -9.29 9.33 -17.13
N LYS A 102 -10.62 9.49 -17.16
CA LYS A 102 -11.43 9.19 -18.34
C LYS A 102 -11.95 10.44 -19.01
N ASP A 103 -12.22 10.35 -20.31
CA ASP A 103 -13.02 11.36 -21.02
C ASP A 103 -14.52 11.17 -20.75
N LYS A 104 -15.35 11.99 -21.41
CA LYS A 104 -16.82 11.94 -21.28
C LYS A 104 -17.43 10.66 -21.83
N ASP A 105 -16.73 10.00 -22.75
CA ASP A 105 -17.17 8.77 -23.41
C ASP A 105 -16.68 7.52 -22.65
N GLY A 106 -15.91 7.70 -21.58
CA GLY A 106 -15.39 6.66 -20.71
C GLY A 106 -14.02 6.10 -21.13
N ASN A 107 -13.37 6.66 -22.16
CA ASN A 107 -12.04 6.21 -22.58
C ASN A 107 -10.98 6.70 -21.60
N VAL A 108 -10.01 5.84 -21.27
CA VAL A 108 -8.90 6.19 -20.38
C VAL A 108 -7.93 7.11 -21.10
N LEU A 109 -7.89 8.38 -20.69
CA LEU A 109 -6.94 9.40 -21.16
C LEU A 109 -5.59 9.29 -20.45
N ARG A 110 -5.60 8.82 -19.20
CA ARG A 110 -4.40 8.70 -18.38
C ARG A 110 -4.53 7.54 -17.41
N GLU A 111 -3.39 6.90 -17.20
CA GLU A 111 -3.16 5.90 -16.17
C GLU A 111 -1.90 6.26 -15.35
N SER A 112 -1.88 5.86 -14.08
CA SER A 112 -0.72 5.94 -13.18
C SER A 112 -0.50 4.59 -12.48
N ALA A 113 0.74 4.31 -12.08
CA ALA A 113 1.12 3.10 -11.34
C ALA A 113 0.71 1.76 -11.99
N SER A 114 0.57 1.76 -13.33
CA SER A 114 0.23 0.59 -14.14
C SER A 114 -1.01 -0.16 -13.63
N VAL A 115 -1.99 0.53 -13.03
CA VAL A 115 -3.15 -0.10 -12.36
C VAL A 115 -4.02 -0.94 -13.31
N LEU A 116 -4.04 -0.65 -14.62
CA LEU A 116 -4.80 -1.41 -15.61
C LEU A 116 -4.00 -2.55 -16.24
N HIS A 117 -2.72 -2.69 -15.88
CA HIS A 117 -1.84 -3.74 -16.39
C HIS A 117 -1.59 -4.83 -15.35
N LYS A 118 -1.44 -6.07 -15.84
CA LYS A 118 -0.95 -7.18 -15.04
C LYS A 118 0.49 -6.95 -14.62
N THR A 119 0.70 -6.72 -13.33
CA THR A 119 2.03 -6.56 -12.73
C THR A 119 2.09 -7.24 -11.36
N ALA A 120 3.29 -7.38 -10.79
CA ALA A 120 3.43 -7.72 -9.37
C ALA A 120 2.76 -6.65 -8.49
N ARG A 121 2.19 -7.04 -7.35
CA ARG A 121 1.45 -6.15 -6.45
C ARG A 121 1.74 -6.48 -4.98
N THR A 122 1.74 -5.44 -4.17
CA THR A 122 1.66 -5.54 -2.70
C THR A 122 0.30 -5.02 -2.28
N LEU A 123 -0.54 -5.90 -1.74
CA LEU A 123 -1.89 -5.56 -1.27
C LEU A 123 -1.98 -5.72 0.24
N ILE A 124 -2.82 -4.91 0.86
CA ILE A 124 -3.16 -5.03 2.27
C ILE A 124 -4.67 -4.90 2.45
N GLY A 125 -5.25 -5.71 3.33
CA GLY A 125 -6.66 -5.62 3.68
C GLY A 125 -6.93 -5.98 5.12
N LEU A 126 -8.12 -5.64 5.57
CA LEU A 126 -8.61 -5.85 6.92
C LEU A 126 -9.83 -6.75 6.90
N LYS A 127 -9.88 -7.67 7.87
CA LYS A 127 -11.04 -8.51 8.14
C LYS A 127 -11.41 -8.41 9.61
N THR A 128 -12.67 -8.08 9.87
CA THR A 128 -13.24 -8.03 11.20
C THR A 128 -13.76 -9.41 11.53
N LEU A 129 -13.23 -10.00 12.59
CA LEU A 129 -13.64 -11.29 13.09
C LEU A 129 -14.87 -11.17 13.99
N GLU A 130 -15.48 -12.31 14.26
CA GLU A 130 -16.49 -12.43 15.31
C GLU A 130 -15.90 -11.96 16.64
N GLY A 131 -16.64 -11.12 17.37
CA GLY A 131 -16.15 -10.46 18.59
C GLY A 131 -15.43 -9.12 18.36
N GLY A 132 -15.30 -8.66 17.11
CA GLY A 132 -14.78 -7.33 16.78
C GLY A 132 -13.25 -7.23 16.72
N GLU A 133 -12.53 -8.35 16.80
CA GLU A 133 -11.09 -8.39 16.54
C GLU A 133 -10.79 -8.12 15.06
N GLN A 134 -9.59 -7.60 14.75
CA GLN A 134 -9.17 -7.31 13.37
C GLN A 134 -7.98 -8.18 12.97
N GLU A 135 -8.08 -8.79 11.79
CA GLU A 135 -6.99 -9.42 11.07
C GLU A 135 -6.49 -8.51 9.95
N ILE A 136 -5.17 -8.43 9.81
CA ILE A 136 -4.52 -7.83 8.65
C ILE A 136 -4.13 -8.95 7.68
N HIS A 137 -4.53 -8.81 6.43
CA HIS A 137 -4.14 -9.70 5.34
C HIS A 137 -3.20 -8.97 4.39
N ILE A 138 -2.06 -9.58 4.08
CA ILE A 138 -1.08 -9.06 3.14
C ILE A 138 -0.95 -10.05 2.00
N PHE A 139 -1.09 -9.55 0.77
CA PHE A 139 -0.92 -10.36 -0.45
C PHE A 139 0.27 -9.83 -1.22
N ILE A 140 1.19 -10.72 -1.54
CA ILE A 140 2.31 -10.46 -2.44
C ILE A 140 2.05 -11.23 -3.73
N VAL A 141 1.59 -10.49 -4.74
CA VAL A 141 1.36 -10.99 -6.11
C VAL A 141 2.70 -10.88 -6.86
N THR A 142 3.21 -12.00 -7.35
CA THR A 142 4.53 -12.05 -8.01
C THR A 142 4.40 -11.92 -9.53
N ASN A 143 5.55 -11.84 -10.22
CA ASN A 143 5.59 -11.85 -11.68
C ASN A 143 5.21 -13.21 -12.31
N GLU A 144 5.10 -14.28 -11.51
CA GLU A 144 4.63 -15.59 -12.01
C GLU A 144 3.13 -15.54 -12.33
N HIS A 145 2.36 -14.81 -11.51
CA HIS A 145 0.91 -14.66 -11.67
C HIS A 145 0.49 -13.19 -11.46
N PRO A 146 0.91 -12.29 -12.36
CA PRO A 146 0.69 -10.86 -12.21
C PRO A 146 -0.79 -10.50 -12.36
N MET A 147 -1.22 -9.47 -11.62
CA MET A 147 -2.62 -9.04 -11.58
C MET A 147 -2.78 -7.57 -11.97
N ASP A 148 -3.85 -7.28 -12.68
CA ASP A 148 -4.37 -5.92 -12.75
C ASP A 148 -5.10 -5.56 -11.45
N ILE A 149 -5.56 -4.31 -11.34
CA ILE A 149 -6.19 -3.84 -10.11
C ILE A 149 -7.60 -4.42 -9.88
N TYR A 150 -8.31 -4.82 -10.93
CA TYR A 150 -9.63 -5.45 -10.81
C TYR A 150 -9.48 -6.88 -10.30
N GLU A 151 -8.52 -7.64 -10.84
CA GLU A 151 -8.16 -8.96 -10.33
C GLU A 151 -7.67 -8.88 -8.88
N SER A 152 -6.90 -7.85 -8.54
CA SER A 152 -6.44 -7.59 -7.16
C SER A 152 -7.61 -7.33 -6.20
N ARG A 153 -8.61 -6.55 -6.63
CA ARG A 153 -9.86 -6.33 -5.87
C ARG A 153 -10.60 -7.64 -5.66
N ASP A 154 -10.78 -8.43 -6.72
CA ASP A 154 -11.54 -9.68 -6.66
C ASP A 154 -10.85 -10.72 -5.79
N LEU A 155 -9.52 -10.78 -5.81
CA LEU A 155 -8.73 -11.55 -4.86
C LEU A 155 -9.06 -11.13 -3.43
N CYS A 156 -8.96 -9.83 -3.09
CA CYS A 156 -9.29 -9.35 -1.75
C CYS A 156 -10.74 -9.67 -1.35
N ALA A 157 -11.70 -9.55 -2.27
CA ALA A 157 -13.10 -9.87 -2.00
C ALA A 157 -13.31 -11.37 -1.73
N SER A 158 -12.63 -12.23 -2.48
CA SER A 158 -12.71 -13.69 -2.32
C SER A 158 -12.23 -14.19 -0.95
N TYR A 159 -11.34 -13.44 -0.29
CA TYR A 159 -10.88 -13.72 1.08
C TYR A 159 -11.83 -13.17 2.17
N GLY A 160 -12.91 -12.48 1.76
CA GLY A 160 -13.91 -11.90 2.65
C GLY A 160 -13.34 -10.76 3.49
N LEU A 161 -12.52 -9.90 2.89
CA LEU A 161 -11.99 -8.70 3.53
C LEU A 161 -13.04 -7.59 3.53
N ASP A 162 -13.11 -6.81 4.61
CA ASP A 162 -14.04 -5.68 4.74
C ASP A 162 -13.53 -4.44 3.99
N SER A 163 -12.21 -4.25 4.02
CA SER A 163 -11.52 -3.15 3.34
C SER A 163 -10.16 -3.61 2.83
N ALA A 164 -9.71 -3.03 1.73
CA ALA A 164 -8.45 -3.39 1.10
C ALA A 164 -7.93 -2.25 0.23
N MET A 165 -6.62 -2.19 0.05
CA MET A 165 -5.94 -1.23 -0.81
C MET A 165 -4.66 -1.83 -1.40
N ALA A 166 -4.14 -1.19 -2.45
CA ALA A 166 -2.82 -1.49 -2.98
C ALA A 166 -1.75 -0.53 -2.43
N PHE A 167 -0.54 -1.05 -2.26
CA PHE A 167 0.70 -0.26 -2.13
C PHE A 167 1.40 -0.16 -3.50
N ASP A 168 2.59 0.43 -3.53
CA ASP A 168 3.41 0.46 -4.74
C ASP A 168 3.66 -0.97 -5.27
N GLY A 169 3.66 -1.12 -6.58
CA GLY A 169 3.67 -2.42 -7.25
C GLY A 169 4.77 -2.52 -8.30
N GLY A 170 4.58 -3.43 -9.24
CA GLY A 170 5.56 -3.70 -10.29
C GLY A 170 6.93 -4.00 -9.71
N SER A 171 7.95 -3.27 -10.19
CA SER A 171 9.35 -3.41 -9.76
C SER A 171 9.61 -3.03 -8.30
N SER A 172 8.63 -2.47 -7.59
CA SER A 172 8.73 -2.15 -6.17
C SER A 172 8.25 -3.26 -5.24
N THR A 173 7.55 -4.27 -5.78
CA THR A 173 6.94 -5.35 -5.00
C THR A 173 8.02 -6.12 -4.26
N SER A 174 7.96 -6.08 -2.93
CA SER A 174 8.96 -6.76 -2.11
C SER A 174 8.45 -7.22 -0.75
N LEU A 175 8.99 -8.34 -0.30
CA LEU A 175 8.77 -8.93 1.00
C LEU A 175 10.06 -9.56 1.50
N ASN A 176 10.39 -9.30 2.76
CA ASN A 176 11.42 -10.06 3.47
C ASN A 176 10.80 -10.58 4.77
N TYR A 177 10.76 -11.90 4.92
CA TYR A 177 10.22 -12.58 6.09
C TYR A 177 10.93 -13.91 6.32
N LYS A 178 11.77 -13.99 7.35
CA LYS A 178 12.59 -15.18 7.66
C LYS A 178 13.35 -15.64 6.40
N ASP A 179 13.11 -16.87 5.96
CA ASP A 179 13.74 -17.48 4.79
C ASP A 179 13.00 -17.17 3.48
N ILE A 180 11.89 -16.41 3.53
CA ILE A 180 11.14 -15.95 2.37
C ILE A 180 11.63 -14.55 1.99
N ASN A 181 12.20 -14.45 0.79
CA ASN A 181 12.55 -13.19 0.17
C ASN A 181 11.89 -13.09 -1.20
N VAL A 182 11.07 -12.05 -1.38
CA VAL A 182 10.41 -11.75 -2.64
C VAL A 182 10.90 -10.38 -3.07
N VAL A 183 11.43 -10.32 -4.28
CA VAL A 183 11.70 -9.09 -5.00
C VAL A 183 11.20 -9.30 -6.42
N SER A 184 10.54 -8.29 -6.97
CA SER A 184 10.17 -8.31 -8.39
C SER A 184 11.41 -8.28 -9.27
N THR A 185 11.61 -9.34 -10.05
CA THR A 185 12.67 -9.47 -11.05
C THR A 185 12.23 -8.87 -12.39
N GLN A 186 13.17 -8.36 -13.20
CA GLN A 186 12.91 -8.04 -14.62
C GLN A 186 13.59 -9.10 -15.50
N GLU A 187 13.25 -9.16 -16.79
CA GLU A 187 13.81 -10.13 -17.75
C GLU A 187 15.36 -10.17 -17.80
N LYS A 188 16.03 -9.08 -17.36
CA LYS A 188 17.50 -8.98 -17.29
C LYS A 188 18.09 -9.29 -15.91
N GLY A 189 17.34 -9.96 -15.03
CA GLY A 189 17.79 -10.35 -13.71
C GLY A 189 17.32 -9.42 -12.59
N ASP A 190 17.88 -9.66 -11.41
CA ASP A 190 17.44 -9.07 -10.16
C ASP A 190 17.87 -7.60 -10.07
N THR A 191 16.90 -6.68 -10.10
CA THR A 191 17.19 -5.24 -10.09
C THR A 191 17.09 -4.59 -8.72
N GLY A 192 16.59 -5.31 -7.69
CA GLY A 192 16.49 -4.86 -6.31
C GLY A 192 16.27 -3.34 -6.19
N ARG A 193 15.17 -2.84 -6.77
CA ARG A 193 14.94 -1.39 -6.88
C ARG A 193 15.05 -0.76 -5.50
N ALA A 194 15.83 0.32 -5.37
CA ALA A 194 15.86 1.07 -4.12
C ALA A 194 14.45 1.60 -3.82
N LEU A 195 13.92 1.27 -2.65
CA LEU A 195 12.57 1.64 -2.23
C LEU A 195 12.63 2.80 -1.25
N LYS A 196 11.58 3.62 -1.21
CA LYS A 196 11.54 4.79 -0.33
C LYS A 196 11.01 4.47 1.05
N SER A 197 9.93 3.70 1.15
CA SER A 197 9.24 3.42 2.40
C SER A 197 8.86 1.95 2.54
N PHE A 198 8.88 1.49 3.79
CA PHE A 198 8.65 0.10 4.16
C PHE A 198 7.75 0.01 5.39
N MET A 199 6.88 -0.99 5.38
CA MET A 199 6.21 -1.45 6.57
C MET A 199 7.02 -2.58 7.20
N ILE A 200 7.34 -2.42 8.48
CA ILE A 200 8.06 -3.40 9.30
C ILE A 200 7.12 -3.88 10.40
N ILE A 201 6.81 -5.16 10.36
CA ILE A 201 6.00 -5.82 11.39
C ILE A 201 6.98 -6.46 12.37
N LYS A 202 7.05 -5.94 13.61
CA LYS A 202 7.93 -6.50 14.65
C LYS A 202 7.13 -7.30 15.65
N LYS A 203 7.66 -8.48 15.98
CA LYS A 203 7.08 -9.38 16.98
C LYS A 203 7.23 -8.76 18.37
N LYS A 204 6.10 -8.53 19.06
CA LYS A 204 6.09 -8.46 20.54
C LYS A 204 5.46 -9.72 21.14
N ASN A 205 4.38 -10.26 20.56
CA ASN A 205 3.76 -11.55 20.91
C ASN A 205 2.92 -12.05 19.72
N ILE A 206 3.33 -13.11 19.01
CA ILE A 206 2.53 -13.70 17.91
C ILE A 206 1.53 -14.69 18.50
N ARG A 207 0.25 -14.58 18.15
CA ARG A 207 -0.69 -15.71 18.27
C ARG A 207 -0.53 -16.66 17.07
N THR A 208 -0.66 -16.18 15.82
CA THR A 208 -0.48 -17.01 14.61
C THR A 208 -0.10 -16.14 13.38
N ILE A 209 0.87 -16.60 12.57
CA ILE A 209 1.04 -16.14 11.17
C ILE A 209 0.72 -17.36 10.31
N VAL A 210 -0.33 -17.27 9.50
CA VAL A 210 -0.65 -18.31 8.51
C VAL A 210 -0.04 -17.87 7.19
N ILE A 211 0.85 -18.70 6.65
CA ILE A 211 1.40 -18.52 5.32
C ILE A 211 0.72 -19.54 4.43
N THR A 212 -0.10 -19.07 3.51
CA THR A 212 -0.63 -19.90 2.43
C THR A 212 0.09 -19.49 1.16
N CYS A 213 0.92 -20.41 0.65
CA CYS A 213 1.39 -20.33 -0.73
C CYS A 213 0.29 -21.00 -1.56
N ALA A 214 -0.56 -20.20 -2.20
CA ALA A 214 -1.49 -20.76 -3.18
C ALA A 214 -0.66 -21.30 -4.35
N LEU A 215 -1.14 -22.35 -5.02
CA LEU A 215 -0.56 -22.96 -6.23
C LEU A 215 -0.39 -22.00 -7.44
N LEU A 216 -0.54 -20.69 -7.22
CA LEU A 216 -0.63 -19.61 -8.19
C LEU A 216 0.39 -18.48 -7.89
N GLY A 217 1.55 -18.75 -7.28
CA GLY A 217 2.62 -17.75 -7.09
C GLY A 217 2.21 -16.48 -6.33
N ILE A 218 1.22 -16.57 -5.44
CA ILE A 218 0.79 -15.51 -4.52
C ILE A 218 1.12 -15.97 -3.11
N ILE A 219 1.79 -15.09 -2.36
CA ILE A 219 2.11 -15.34 -0.95
C ILE A 219 1.17 -14.51 -0.10
N ILE A 220 0.48 -15.18 0.83
CA ILE A 220 -0.53 -14.57 1.68
C ILE A 220 -0.11 -14.69 3.14
N PHE A 221 -0.19 -13.58 3.86
CA PHE A 221 0.02 -13.51 5.30
C PHE A 221 -1.24 -13.00 5.99
N SER A 222 -1.75 -13.77 6.94
CA SER A 222 -2.80 -13.32 7.87
C SER A 222 -2.19 -13.08 9.25
N ILE A 223 -2.47 -11.91 9.81
CA ILE A 223 -1.73 -11.30 10.93
C ILE A 223 -2.73 -10.75 11.96
N HIS A 224 -2.74 -11.32 13.17
CA HIS A 224 -3.50 -10.87 14.37
C HIS A 224 -2.68 -10.13 15.45
N SER A 225 -2.98 -8.84 15.69
CA SER A 225 -2.43 -8.02 16.80
C SER A 225 -0.90 -7.85 16.86
N TYR A 226 -0.37 -6.78 16.24
CA TYR A 226 1.07 -6.54 16.12
C TYR A 226 1.46 -5.07 16.29
N ASN A 227 2.70 -4.86 16.74
CA ASN A 227 3.39 -3.59 16.57
C ASN A 227 3.94 -3.52 15.15
N VAL A 228 3.42 -2.58 14.39
CA VAL A 228 3.81 -2.32 13.02
C VAL A 228 4.36 -0.90 12.98
N TYR A 229 5.52 -0.76 12.36
CA TYR A 229 6.25 0.50 12.24
C TYR A 229 6.40 0.85 10.77
N MET A 230 6.38 2.14 10.47
CA MET A 230 6.72 2.64 9.14
C MET A 230 8.16 3.14 9.16
N ARG A 231 8.96 2.68 8.20
CA ARG A 231 10.35 3.12 8.04
C ARG A 231 10.54 3.71 6.66
N VAL A 232 11.31 4.79 6.60
CA VAL A 232 11.69 5.44 5.35
C VAL A 232 13.20 5.31 5.17
N GLN A 233 13.62 5.04 3.95
CA GLN A 233 15.02 5.03 3.57
C GLN A 233 15.48 6.45 3.21
N ARG A 234 16.41 6.98 4.01
CA ARG A 234 17.07 8.27 3.75
C ARG A 234 18.41 8.02 3.05
N GLY A 235 18.45 8.23 1.73
CA GLY A 235 19.67 8.13 0.91
C GLY A 235 19.78 6.85 0.06
N LYS A 236 20.76 6.81 -0.86
CA LYS A 236 21.04 5.63 -1.71
C LYS A 236 21.69 4.53 -0.87
N THR A 237 20.92 3.57 -0.41
CA THR A 237 21.45 2.27 0.03
C THR A 237 20.67 1.19 -0.71
N SER A 238 21.32 0.35 -1.51
CA SER A 238 20.61 -0.79 -2.10
C SER A 238 20.22 -1.74 -0.96
N CYS A 239 18.98 -2.19 -0.92
CA CYS A 239 18.67 -3.42 -0.19
C CYS A 239 19.49 -4.54 -0.86
N ARG A 240 20.56 -4.97 -0.22
CA ARG A 240 21.22 -6.25 -0.47
C ARG A 240 20.80 -7.20 0.63
#